data_AF-R9PAX3-F1
#
_entry.id   AF-R9PAX3-F1
#
_cell.length_a   1.000
_cell.length_b   1.000
_cell.length_c   1.000
_cell.angle_alpha   90.00
_cell.angle_beta   90.00
_cell.angle_gamma   90.00
#
_symmetry.space_group_name_H-M   'P 1'
#
loop_
_entity.id
_entity.type
_entity.pdbx_description
1 polymer ?
#
loop_
_entity_poly.entity_id
_entity_poly.type
_entity_poly.pdbx_seq_one_letter_code
_entity_poly.pdbx_strand_id
1 'polypeptide(L)'
;MPLVADRPFSLRYSATDATPITDMFAVRGIRSMLTALETLQKTGQDDSETMLDARADALEASWLCGTTLGAVHMGLHHKLCHTMGGMLNTPHAETHAILLPFTLLYNYGSLTSAQKGCFGQAFDTQDGLTIAQRLRSALTNQAGVPLTLKDIGVAEEDLPKVAAQAASAPYPNPRPLVEDKLLLMLRCAWQGTLENAIQE
;
A
#
# COMPACT_ATOMS: atom_id res chain seq x y z
N MET A 1 3.94 15.62 -31.78
CA MET A 1 2.69 15.88 -31.03
C MET A 1 2.87 15.42 -29.59
N PRO A 2 3.45 16.24 -28.70
CA PRO A 2 3.60 15.91 -27.27
C PRO A 2 2.62 16.78 -26.46
N LEU A 3 1.46 16.25 -26.11
CA LEU A 3 0.45 17.03 -25.35
C LEU A 3 -0.31 16.16 -24.35
N VAL A 4 0.38 15.69 -23.29
CA VAL A 4 -0.30 15.25 -22.05
C VAL A 4 0.50 15.56 -20.78
N ALA A 5 1.81 15.84 -20.86
CA ALA A 5 2.68 15.85 -19.68
C ALA A 5 2.56 17.07 -18.73
N ASP A 6 1.91 18.16 -19.15
CA ASP A 6 2.11 19.47 -18.48
C ASP A 6 0.80 20.20 -18.09
N ARG A 7 -0.24 19.45 -17.69
CA ARG A 7 -1.40 20.07 -17.03
C ARG A 7 -1.18 20.12 -15.51
N PRO A 8 -1.16 21.30 -14.87
CA PRO A 8 -0.92 21.47 -13.43
C PRO A 8 -2.02 20.88 -12.52
N PHE A 9 -3.02 20.19 -13.08
CA PHE A 9 -4.13 19.56 -12.37
C PHE A 9 -4.21 18.03 -12.53
N SER A 10 -3.24 17.37 -13.16
CA SER A 10 -3.21 15.91 -13.16
C SER A 10 -2.61 15.38 -11.85
N LEU A 11 -3.38 15.46 -10.78
CA LEU A 11 -3.21 14.59 -9.62
C LEU A 11 -3.26 13.14 -10.16
N ARG A 12 -2.16 12.42 -9.99
CA ARG A 12 -2.06 10.98 -10.24
C ARG A 12 -1.50 10.39 -8.97
N TYR A 13 -2.07 9.34 -8.41
CA TYR A 13 -1.57 8.78 -7.14
C TYR A 13 -0.24 8.04 -7.31
N SER A 14 -0.22 7.02 -8.18
CA SER A 14 1.00 6.28 -8.56
C SER A 14 0.85 5.46 -9.85
N ALA A 15 -0.37 5.13 -10.27
CA ALA A 15 -0.64 4.43 -11.51
C ALA A 15 -0.42 5.34 -12.74
N THR A 16 0.11 4.78 -13.82
CA THR A 16 0.44 5.52 -15.06
C THR A 16 -0.82 6.04 -15.78
N ASP A 17 -1.92 5.32 -15.65
CA ASP A 17 -3.24 5.57 -16.22
C ASP A 17 -4.23 6.18 -15.22
N ALA A 18 -3.73 6.68 -14.07
CA ALA A 18 -4.54 7.38 -13.10
C ALA A 18 -5.24 8.62 -13.71
N THR A 19 -6.49 8.81 -13.32
CA THR A 19 -7.34 9.94 -13.67
C THR A 19 -7.71 10.74 -12.41
N PRO A 20 -8.15 12.01 -12.54
CA PRO A 20 -8.62 12.78 -11.38
C PRO A 20 -9.76 12.09 -10.61
N ILE A 21 -10.61 11.31 -11.28
CA ILE A 21 -11.72 10.58 -10.64
C ILE A 21 -11.19 9.40 -9.82
N THR A 22 -10.27 8.61 -10.37
CA THR A 22 -9.67 7.48 -9.65
C THR A 22 -8.82 7.96 -8.46
N ASP A 23 -8.16 9.10 -8.61
CA ASP A 23 -7.43 9.74 -7.51
C ASP A 23 -8.37 10.23 -6.41
N MET A 24 -9.49 10.86 -6.76
CA MET A 24 -10.52 11.26 -5.80
C MET A 24 -11.06 10.05 -5.03
N PHE A 25 -11.34 8.94 -5.72
CA PHE A 25 -11.80 7.70 -5.10
C PHE A 25 -10.74 7.10 -4.19
N ALA A 26 -9.47 7.07 -4.61
CA ALA A 26 -8.36 6.58 -3.80
C ALA A 26 -8.20 7.41 -2.52
N VAL A 27 -8.15 8.74 -2.63
CA VAL A 27 -8.01 9.63 -1.47
C VAL A 27 -9.17 9.47 -0.50
N ARG A 28 -10.42 9.48 -1.00
CA ARG A 28 -11.61 9.30 -0.15
C ARG A 28 -11.63 7.92 0.50
N GLY A 29 -11.37 6.86 -0.28
CA GLY A 29 -11.36 5.48 0.20
C GLY A 29 -10.33 5.26 1.30
N ILE A 30 -9.11 5.75 1.12
CA ILE A 30 -8.05 5.66 2.15
C ILE A 30 -8.46 6.39 3.43
N ARG A 31 -8.93 7.64 3.32
CA ARG A 31 -9.36 8.41 4.49
C ARG A 31 -10.49 7.72 5.25
N SER A 32 -11.53 7.30 4.53
CA SER A 32 -12.69 6.63 5.13
C SER A 32 -12.29 5.31 5.78
N MET A 33 -11.42 4.52 5.13
CA MET A 33 -10.95 3.25 5.71
C MET A 33 -10.18 3.47 7.00
N LEU A 34 -9.25 4.43 7.05
CA LEU A 34 -8.45 4.71 8.26
C LEU A 34 -9.34 5.15 9.43
N THR A 35 -10.32 6.03 9.17
CA THR A 35 -11.29 6.48 10.19
C THR A 35 -12.19 5.33 10.66
N ALA A 36 -12.66 4.50 9.74
CA ALA A 36 -13.53 3.38 10.06
C ALA A 36 -12.79 2.34 10.91
N LEU A 37 -11.57 1.95 10.53
CA LEU A 37 -10.75 1.01 11.31
C LEU A 37 -10.45 1.53 12.73
N GLU A 38 -10.16 2.83 12.87
CA GLU A 38 -9.97 3.44 14.18
C GLU A 38 -11.24 3.36 15.05
N THR A 39 -12.41 3.60 14.45
CA THR A 39 -13.70 3.52 15.16
C THR A 39 -14.03 2.08 15.56
N LEU A 40 -13.91 1.14 14.61
CA LEU A 40 -14.18 -0.30 14.84
C LEU A 40 -13.32 -0.87 15.98
N GLN A 41 -12.08 -0.42 16.12
CA GLN A 41 -11.23 -0.83 17.23
C GLN A 41 -11.76 -0.31 18.57
N LYS A 42 -12.19 0.95 18.63
CA LYS A 42 -12.67 1.59 19.87
C LYS A 42 -13.99 1.00 20.37
N THR A 43 -14.86 0.58 19.46
CA THR A 43 -16.16 -0.04 19.76
C THR A 43 -16.06 -1.55 20.01
N GLY A 44 -14.99 -2.21 19.54
CA GLY A 44 -14.69 -3.61 19.86
C GLY A 44 -15.63 -4.60 19.18
N GLN A 45 -16.44 -5.33 19.94
CA GLN A 45 -17.43 -6.28 19.41
C GLN A 45 -18.86 -5.97 19.86
N ASP A 46 -19.13 -4.74 20.30
CA ASP A 46 -20.50 -4.33 20.59
C ASP A 46 -21.32 -4.13 19.31
N ASP A 47 -22.65 -4.24 19.43
CA ASP A 47 -23.59 -3.96 18.33
C ASP A 47 -24.14 -2.53 18.44
N SER A 48 -23.29 -1.57 18.83
CA SER A 48 -23.70 -0.16 18.93
C SER A 48 -24.03 0.44 17.55
N GLU A 49 -24.88 1.47 17.51
CA GLU A 49 -25.12 2.23 16.26
C GLU A 49 -23.79 2.75 15.67
N THR A 50 -22.87 3.18 16.53
CA THR A 50 -21.52 3.61 16.14
C THR A 50 -20.71 2.49 15.46
N MET A 51 -20.81 1.25 15.93
CA MET A 51 -20.18 0.09 15.26
C MET A 51 -20.78 -0.13 13.87
N LEU A 52 -22.10 -0.08 13.75
CA LEU A 52 -22.79 -0.32 12.48
C LEU A 52 -22.43 0.76 11.45
N ASP A 53 -22.40 2.02 11.86
CA ASP A 53 -21.97 3.13 11.00
C ASP A 53 -20.52 2.96 10.56
N ALA A 54 -19.62 2.59 11.46
CA ALA A 54 -18.21 2.35 11.11
C ALA A 54 -18.04 1.17 10.14
N ARG A 55 -18.85 0.11 10.25
CA ARG A 55 -18.86 -1.01 9.29
C ARG A 55 -19.39 -0.56 7.93
N ALA A 56 -20.42 0.27 7.89
CA ALA A 56 -20.94 0.85 6.66
C ALA A 56 -19.88 1.72 5.96
N ASP A 57 -19.20 2.58 6.72
CA ASP A 57 -18.09 3.41 6.23
C ASP A 57 -16.92 2.57 5.70
N ALA A 58 -16.54 1.51 6.41
CA ALA A 58 -15.49 0.58 5.96
C ALA A 58 -15.89 -0.13 4.65
N LEU A 59 -17.16 -0.49 4.49
CA LEU A 59 -17.67 -1.13 3.29
C LEU A 59 -17.70 -0.16 2.11
N GLU A 60 -18.15 1.08 2.31
CA GLU A 60 -18.09 2.14 1.29
C GLU A 60 -16.63 2.41 0.88
N ALA A 61 -15.73 2.55 1.86
CA ALA A 61 -14.31 2.73 1.60
C ALA A 61 -13.71 1.57 0.80
N SER A 62 -14.08 0.33 1.13
CA SER A 62 -13.67 -0.86 0.39
C SER A 62 -14.17 -0.84 -1.05
N TRP A 63 -15.41 -0.41 -1.27
CA TRP A 63 -15.97 -0.26 -2.62
C TRP A 63 -15.25 0.82 -3.44
N LEU A 64 -14.92 1.97 -2.84
CA LEU A 64 -14.13 3.02 -3.50
C LEU A 64 -12.74 2.51 -3.89
N CYS A 65 -12.03 1.86 -2.96
CA CYS A 65 -10.73 1.26 -3.21
C CYS A 65 -10.80 0.17 -4.30
N GLY A 66 -11.81 -0.70 -4.25
CA GLY A 66 -12.04 -1.75 -5.24
C GLY A 66 -12.39 -1.19 -6.62
N THR A 67 -13.14 -0.09 -6.69
CA THR A 67 -13.44 0.60 -7.94
C THR A 67 -12.18 1.21 -8.55
N THR A 68 -11.32 1.82 -7.74
CA THR A 68 -10.01 2.29 -8.20
C THR A 68 -9.15 1.12 -8.71
N LEU A 69 -9.13 0.00 -7.98
CA LEU A 69 -8.42 -1.22 -8.39
C LEU A 69 -8.88 -1.72 -9.77
N GLY A 70 -10.18 -1.71 -10.03
CA GLY A 70 -10.74 -2.14 -11.32
C GLY A 70 -10.53 -1.15 -12.48
N ALA A 71 -10.14 0.10 -12.18
CA ALA A 71 -10.06 1.19 -13.15
C ALA A 71 -8.65 1.55 -13.60
N VAL A 72 -7.60 1.13 -12.87
CA VAL A 72 -6.20 1.49 -13.17
C VAL A 72 -5.27 0.29 -13.10
N HIS A 73 -4.09 0.39 -13.71
CA HIS A 73 -3.09 -0.67 -13.62
C HIS A 73 -2.39 -0.66 -12.26
N MET A 74 -2.25 -1.85 -11.67
CA MET A 74 -1.56 -2.01 -10.39
C MET A 74 -0.04 -2.11 -10.55
N GLY A 75 0.68 -1.47 -9.61
CA GLY A 75 2.14 -1.43 -9.56
C GLY A 75 2.78 -2.52 -8.67
N LEU A 76 3.95 -2.18 -8.10
CA LEU A 76 4.77 -3.07 -7.27
C LEU A 76 3.97 -3.85 -6.22
N HIS A 77 3.14 -3.17 -5.43
CA HIS A 77 2.43 -3.76 -4.31
C HIS A 77 1.64 -5.03 -4.68
N HIS A 78 0.69 -4.93 -5.62
CA HIS A 78 -0.18 -6.05 -5.97
C HIS A 78 0.59 -7.20 -6.61
N LYS A 79 1.51 -6.89 -7.53
CA LYS A 79 2.28 -7.93 -8.22
C LYS A 79 3.22 -8.67 -7.29
N LEU A 80 3.81 -7.99 -6.31
CA LEU A 80 4.60 -8.65 -5.27
C LEU A 80 3.74 -9.54 -4.38
N CYS A 81 2.56 -9.07 -3.96
CA CYS A 81 1.63 -9.88 -3.18
C CYS A 81 1.16 -11.14 -3.94
N HIS A 82 0.84 -11.01 -5.23
CA HIS A 82 0.53 -12.16 -6.09
C HIS A 82 1.71 -13.12 -6.24
N THR A 83 2.94 -12.59 -6.38
CA THR A 83 4.16 -13.41 -6.48
C THR A 83 4.36 -14.22 -5.20
N MET A 84 4.25 -13.60 -4.03
CA MET A 84 4.40 -14.32 -2.75
C MET A 84 3.27 -15.33 -2.52
N GLY A 85 2.02 -14.95 -2.81
CA GLY A 85 0.89 -15.87 -2.69
C GLY A 85 1.03 -17.08 -3.62
N GLY A 86 1.48 -16.87 -4.87
CA GLY A 86 1.69 -17.95 -5.84
C GLY A 86 2.90 -18.84 -5.55
N MET A 87 4.00 -18.27 -5.04
CA MET A 87 5.23 -19.02 -4.78
C MET A 87 5.24 -19.71 -3.41
N LEU A 88 4.73 -19.02 -2.39
CA LEU A 88 4.90 -19.41 -0.98
C LEU A 88 3.58 -19.70 -0.28
N ASN A 89 2.43 -19.59 -0.98
CA ASN A 89 1.10 -19.83 -0.43
C ASN A 89 0.80 -19.00 0.83
N THR A 90 1.26 -17.74 0.85
CA THR A 90 1.06 -16.85 1.98
C THR A 90 -0.41 -16.43 2.12
N PRO A 91 -0.90 -16.18 3.36
CA PRO A 91 -2.26 -15.72 3.59
C PRO A 91 -2.47 -14.32 2.95
N HIS A 92 -3.53 -14.18 2.15
CA HIS A 92 -3.68 -13.07 1.20
C HIS A 92 -3.75 -11.70 1.87
N ALA A 93 -4.71 -11.50 2.80
CA ALA A 93 -4.95 -10.20 3.41
C ALA A 93 -3.75 -9.73 4.25
N GLU A 94 -3.15 -10.64 5.01
CA GLU A 94 -1.99 -10.41 5.86
C GLU A 94 -0.77 -10.07 5.01
N THR A 95 -0.58 -10.75 3.88
CA THR A 95 0.48 -10.44 2.92
C THR A 95 0.36 -9.00 2.41
N HIS A 96 -0.84 -8.58 2.02
CA HIS A 96 -1.11 -7.21 1.59
C HIS A 96 -0.85 -6.21 2.71
N ALA A 97 -1.37 -6.47 3.91
CA ALA A 97 -1.18 -5.60 5.06
C ALA A 97 0.32 -5.41 5.41
N ILE A 98 1.08 -6.51 5.48
CA ILE A 98 2.51 -6.47 5.81
C ILE A 98 3.28 -5.70 4.74
N LEU A 99 3.07 -5.96 3.46
CA LEU A 99 3.87 -5.38 2.37
C LEU A 99 3.50 -3.94 2.02
N LEU A 100 2.30 -3.48 2.34
CA LEU A 100 1.80 -2.15 1.96
C LEU A 100 2.76 -1.00 2.37
N PRO A 101 3.20 -0.86 3.63
CA PRO A 101 4.08 0.25 4.02
C PRO A 101 5.46 0.18 3.34
N PHE A 102 6.01 -1.02 3.12
CA PHE A 102 7.33 -1.17 2.49
C PHE A 102 7.31 -0.87 1.00
N THR A 103 6.28 -1.35 0.30
CA THR A 103 6.11 -1.08 -1.14
C THR A 103 5.74 0.37 -1.43
N LEU A 104 5.05 1.04 -0.49
CA LEU A 104 4.86 2.50 -0.53
C LEU A 104 6.21 3.21 -0.43
N LEU A 105 7.03 2.90 0.59
CA LEU A 105 8.34 3.54 0.78
C LEU A 105 9.28 3.32 -0.40
N TYR A 106 9.29 2.10 -0.95
CA TYR A 106 10.07 1.78 -2.14
C TYR A 106 9.82 2.78 -3.27
N ASN A 107 8.54 3.09 -3.53
CA ASN A 107 8.14 4.01 -4.59
C ASN A 107 8.22 5.49 -4.19
N TYR A 108 8.10 5.82 -2.90
CA TYR A 108 7.84 7.16 -2.42
C TYR A 108 8.89 8.20 -2.84
N GLY A 109 10.17 7.81 -2.83
CA GLY A 109 11.29 8.66 -3.26
C GLY A 109 11.20 9.08 -4.72
N SER A 110 10.62 8.23 -5.58
CA SER A 110 10.47 8.47 -7.02
C SER A 110 9.14 9.12 -7.41
N LEU A 111 8.27 9.44 -6.44
CA LEU A 111 7.02 10.16 -6.69
C LEU A 111 7.27 11.65 -6.95
N THR A 112 6.52 12.20 -7.90
CA THR A 112 6.43 13.65 -8.17
C THR A 112 5.80 14.40 -6.99
N SER A 113 5.99 15.72 -6.93
CA SER A 113 5.34 16.56 -5.92
C SER A 113 3.82 16.51 -5.98
N ALA A 114 3.23 16.39 -7.18
CA ALA A 114 1.78 16.23 -7.34
C ALA A 114 1.28 14.90 -6.75
N GLN A 115 2.00 13.80 -7.02
CA GLN A 115 1.73 12.48 -6.43
C GLN A 115 1.79 12.54 -4.89
N LYS A 116 2.86 13.11 -4.33
CA LYS A 116 3.00 13.32 -2.89
C LYS A 116 1.88 14.21 -2.32
N GLY A 117 1.39 15.17 -3.10
CA GLY A 117 0.20 15.97 -2.78
C GLY A 117 -1.06 15.14 -2.55
N CYS A 118 -1.32 14.11 -3.37
CA CYS A 118 -2.45 13.21 -3.16
C CYS A 118 -2.32 12.40 -1.85
N PHE A 119 -1.10 11.94 -1.52
CA PHE A 119 -0.84 11.33 -0.21
C PHE A 119 -1.08 12.32 0.93
N GLY A 120 -0.67 13.58 0.76
CA GLY A 120 -0.96 14.68 1.68
C GLY A 120 -2.45 14.85 1.96
N GLN A 121 -3.29 14.75 0.92
CA GLN A 121 -4.75 14.82 1.09
C GLN A 121 -5.30 13.61 1.84
N ALA A 122 -4.73 12.42 1.66
CA ALA A 122 -5.21 11.19 2.30
C ALA A 122 -4.72 11.03 3.76
N PHE A 123 -3.50 11.49 4.06
CA PHE A 123 -2.82 11.24 5.33
C PHE A 123 -2.51 12.52 6.12
N ASP A 124 -2.87 13.71 5.65
CA ASP A 124 -2.55 15.00 6.29
C ASP A 124 -1.03 15.21 6.50
N THR A 125 -0.20 14.54 5.69
CA THR A 125 1.27 14.68 5.65
C THR A 125 1.80 14.20 4.30
N GLN A 126 2.91 14.79 3.84
CA GLN A 126 3.64 14.34 2.65
C GLN A 126 4.96 13.63 3.01
N ASP A 127 5.19 13.33 4.27
CA ASP A 127 6.36 12.54 4.69
C ASP A 127 6.08 11.03 4.54
N GLY A 128 6.84 10.37 3.66
CA GLY A 128 6.62 8.96 3.30
C GLY A 128 6.81 8.02 4.48
N LEU A 129 7.80 8.28 5.34
CA LEU A 129 8.05 7.47 6.52
C LEU A 129 6.89 7.58 7.52
N THR A 130 6.41 8.80 7.79
CA THR A 130 5.23 9.04 8.62
C THR A 130 4.00 8.33 8.05
N ILE A 131 3.77 8.36 6.73
CA ILE A 131 2.66 7.65 6.09
C ILE A 131 2.78 6.14 6.31
N ALA A 132 3.96 5.57 6.06
CA ALA A 132 4.21 4.14 6.24
C ALA A 132 4.04 3.70 7.71
N GLN A 133 4.49 4.51 8.67
CA GLN A 133 4.30 4.29 10.09
C GLN A 133 2.81 4.36 10.49
N ARG A 134 2.04 5.29 9.93
CA ARG A 134 0.58 5.38 10.16
C ARG A 134 -0.16 4.18 9.62
N LEU A 135 0.14 3.77 8.38
CA LEU A 135 -0.42 2.56 7.76
C LEU A 135 -0.15 1.33 8.62
N ARG A 136 1.11 1.17 9.05
CA ARG A 136 1.47 0.07 9.92
C ARG A 136 0.71 0.14 11.25
N SER A 137 0.69 1.29 11.91
CA SER A 137 -0.01 1.47 13.19
C SER A 137 -1.51 1.16 13.08
N ALA A 138 -2.16 1.54 11.99
CA ALA A 138 -3.56 1.19 11.73
C ALA A 138 -3.72 -0.35 11.64
N LEU A 139 -2.87 -1.02 10.87
CA LEU A 139 -2.94 -2.48 10.70
C LEU A 139 -2.62 -3.25 12.00
N THR A 140 -1.61 -2.81 12.76
CA THR A 140 -1.20 -3.48 14.01
C THR A 140 -2.22 -3.28 15.11
N ASN A 141 -2.54 -2.02 15.41
CA ASN A 141 -3.28 -1.67 16.62
C ASN A 141 -4.77 -1.91 16.40
N GLN A 142 -5.28 -1.63 15.20
CA GLN A 142 -6.71 -1.62 14.94
C GLN A 142 -7.23 -2.96 14.41
N ALA A 143 -6.42 -3.72 13.66
CA ALA A 143 -6.88 -4.93 12.98
C ALA A 143 -6.22 -6.24 13.47
N GLY A 144 -5.26 -6.17 14.41
CA GLY A 144 -4.61 -7.36 14.98
C GLY A 144 -3.83 -8.18 13.94
N VAL A 145 -3.39 -7.53 12.86
CA VAL A 145 -2.73 -8.22 11.74
C VAL A 145 -1.26 -8.50 12.09
N PRO A 146 -0.71 -9.67 11.71
CA PRO A 146 0.72 -9.94 11.82
C PRO A 146 1.56 -8.83 11.19
N LEU A 147 2.73 -8.57 11.76
CA LEU A 147 3.54 -7.40 11.41
C LEU A 147 4.65 -7.69 10.40
N THR A 148 5.00 -8.96 10.24
CA THR A 148 6.19 -9.35 9.50
C THR A 148 5.93 -10.56 8.62
N LEU A 149 6.71 -10.69 7.54
CA LEU A 149 6.65 -11.90 6.71
C LEU A 149 7.02 -13.15 7.50
N LYS A 150 7.90 -13.00 8.51
CA LYS A 150 8.26 -14.08 9.43
C LYS A 150 7.05 -14.61 10.20
N ASP A 151 6.17 -13.72 10.68
CA ASP A 151 4.99 -14.09 11.46
C ASP A 151 3.96 -14.89 10.66
N ILE A 152 3.96 -14.75 9.33
CA ILE A 152 3.09 -15.51 8.42
C ILE A 152 3.81 -16.73 7.79
N GLY A 153 4.96 -17.12 8.35
CA GLY A 153 5.65 -18.36 7.98
C GLY A 153 6.60 -18.27 6.79
N VAL A 154 6.93 -17.08 6.30
CA VAL A 154 7.91 -16.91 5.21
C VAL A 154 9.32 -17.15 5.74
N ALA A 155 10.05 -18.09 5.13
CA ALA A 155 11.44 -18.33 5.44
C ALA A 155 12.35 -17.24 4.81
N GLU A 156 13.37 -16.80 5.54
CA GLU A 156 14.30 -15.76 5.05
C GLU A 156 15.03 -16.20 3.77
N GLU A 157 15.31 -17.50 3.64
CA GLU A 157 15.97 -18.12 2.49
C GLU A 157 15.15 -18.08 1.18
N ASP A 158 13.84 -17.84 1.26
CA ASP A 158 12.98 -17.72 0.07
C ASP A 158 12.92 -16.29 -0.49
N LEU A 159 13.30 -15.28 0.30
CA LEU A 159 13.26 -13.87 -0.12
C LEU A 159 14.06 -13.58 -1.40
N PRO A 160 15.28 -14.13 -1.62
CA PRO A 160 16.01 -13.94 -2.86
C PRO A 160 15.25 -14.42 -4.10
N LYS A 161 14.57 -15.57 -4.01
CA LYS A 161 13.79 -16.12 -5.13
C LYS A 161 12.60 -15.22 -5.46
N VAL A 162 11.92 -14.69 -4.45
CA VAL A 162 10.80 -13.74 -4.62
C VAL A 162 11.30 -12.44 -5.25
N ALA A 163 12.43 -11.90 -4.80
CA ALA A 163 13.02 -10.68 -5.35
C ALA A 163 13.39 -10.84 -6.83
N ALA A 164 14.06 -11.94 -7.17
CA ALA A 164 14.43 -12.26 -8.55
C ALA A 164 13.19 -12.40 -9.44
N GLN A 165 12.16 -13.12 -8.98
CA GLN A 165 10.91 -13.27 -9.72
C GLN A 165 10.17 -11.93 -9.91
N ALA A 166 10.16 -11.07 -8.90
CA ALA A 166 9.54 -9.75 -9.01
C ALA A 166 10.31 -8.81 -9.97
N ALA A 167 11.63 -8.99 -10.12
CA ALA A 167 12.46 -8.23 -11.03
C ALA A 167 12.50 -8.81 -12.46
N SER A 168 12.13 -10.08 -12.67
CA SER A 168 12.37 -10.80 -13.93
C SER A 168 11.52 -10.29 -15.11
N ALA A 169 10.36 -9.69 -14.85
CA ALA A 169 9.47 -9.14 -15.87
C ALA A 169 9.05 -7.71 -15.48
N PRO A 170 9.91 -6.71 -15.70
CA PRO A 170 9.63 -5.33 -15.30
C PRO A 170 8.39 -4.79 -16.01
N TYR A 171 7.66 -3.95 -15.29
CA TYR A 171 6.47 -3.25 -15.75
C TYR A 171 6.53 -1.79 -15.28
N PRO A 172 5.70 -0.90 -15.83
CA PRO A 172 5.67 0.50 -15.40
C PRO A 172 5.43 0.60 -13.88
N ASN A 173 6.37 1.22 -13.17
CA ASN A 173 6.32 1.46 -11.74
C ASN A 173 7.12 2.74 -11.43
N PRO A 174 6.74 3.58 -10.44
CA PRO A 174 7.40 4.85 -10.17
C PRO A 174 8.92 4.75 -9.95
N ARG A 175 9.38 3.71 -9.26
CA ARG A 175 10.80 3.37 -9.12
C ARG A 175 11.12 2.11 -9.93
N PRO A 176 12.27 2.03 -10.64
CA PRO A 176 12.70 0.81 -11.31
C PRO A 176 12.72 -0.39 -10.37
N LEU A 177 12.36 -1.57 -10.88
CA LEU A 177 12.33 -2.82 -10.11
C LEU A 177 13.71 -3.48 -10.21
N VAL A 178 14.53 -3.30 -9.18
CA VAL A 178 15.91 -3.83 -9.12
C VAL A 178 15.96 -4.90 -8.04
N GLU A 179 16.46 -6.08 -8.39
CA GLU A 179 16.47 -7.27 -7.52
C GLU A 179 17.07 -6.97 -6.14
N ASP A 180 18.27 -6.39 -6.06
CA ASP A 180 18.93 -6.07 -4.78
C ASP A 180 18.09 -5.12 -3.90
N LYS A 181 17.42 -4.15 -4.53
CA LYS A 181 16.57 -3.18 -3.80
C LYS A 181 15.28 -3.83 -3.32
N LEU A 182 14.70 -4.71 -4.13
CA LEU A 182 13.53 -5.50 -3.75
C LEU A 182 13.86 -6.49 -2.64
N LEU A 183 15.03 -7.14 -2.70
CA LEU A 183 15.50 -8.04 -1.65
C LEU A 183 15.72 -7.29 -0.33
N LEU A 184 16.33 -6.10 -0.37
CA LEU A 184 16.48 -5.26 0.82
C LEU A 184 15.11 -4.90 1.42
N MET A 185 14.16 -4.46 0.59
CA MET A 185 12.80 -4.16 1.02
C MET A 185 12.10 -5.39 1.62
N LEU A 186 12.25 -6.57 1.02
CA LEU A 186 11.68 -7.82 1.51
C LEU A 186 12.28 -8.24 2.86
N ARG A 187 13.60 -8.07 3.05
CA ARG A 187 14.26 -8.29 4.35
C ARG A 187 13.73 -7.33 5.42
N CYS A 188 13.51 -6.06 5.06
CA CYS A 188 12.88 -5.09 5.94
C CYS A 188 11.45 -5.50 6.32
N ALA A 189 10.66 -6.01 5.37
CA ALA A 189 9.33 -6.54 5.62
C ALA A 189 9.33 -7.83 6.46
N TRP A 190 10.36 -8.66 6.30
CA TRP A 190 10.54 -9.89 7.08
C TRP A 190 10.94 -9.61 8.54
N GLN A 191 11.73 -8.56 8.80
CA GLN A 191 12.10 -8.14 10.15
C GLN A 191 11.08 -7.17 10.77
N GLY A 192 10.29 -6.49 9.94
CA GLY A 192 9.43 -5.41 10.36
C GLY A 192 10.18 -4.11 10.69
N THR A 193 11.16 -3.69 9.88
CA THR A 193 11.94 -2.46 10.10
C THR A 193 11.77 -1.47 8.93
N LEU A 194 11.14 -0.32 9.16
CA LEU A 194 10.80 0.62 8.06
C LEU A 194 11.96 1.55 7.71
N GLU A 195 12.79 1.90 8.68
CA GLU A 195 13.86 2.89 8.58
C GLU A 195 14.94 2.46 7.58
N ASN A 196 15.18 1.15 7.47
CA ASN A 196 16.16 0.58 6.55
C ASN A 196 15.62 0.38 5.13
N ALA A 197 14.30 0.47 4.93
CA ALA A 197 13.66 0.28 3.63
C ALA A 197 13.83 1.48 2.68
N ILE A 198 14.39 2.59 3.17
CA ILE A 198 14.51 3.88 2.48
C ILE A 198 15.87 4.04 1.77
N GLN A 199 16.82 3.12 1.96
CA GLN A 199 18.16 3.27 1.38
C GLN A 199 18.10 3.39 -0.16
N GLU A 200 18.76 4.42 -0.68
CA GLU A 200 18.70 4.83 -2.10
C GLU A 200 19.37 3.85 -3.06
#